data_AF-A0A0F9ASP7-F1
#
_entry.id   AF-A0A0F9ASP7-F1
#
_cell.length_a   1.000
_cell.length_b   1.000
_cell.length_c   1.000
_cell.angle_alpha   90.00
_cell.angle_beta   90.00
_cell.angle_gamma   90.00
#
_symmetry.space_group_name_H-M   'P 1'
#
loop_
_entity.id
_entity.type
_entity.pdbx_description
1 polymer ?
#
loop_
_entity_poly.entity_id
_entity_poly.type
_entity_poly.pdbx_seq_one_letter_code
_entity_poly.pdbx_strand_id
1 'polypeptide(L)'
;MVFQDGTNLNNVSKYIVDANGDTPYTTIQSALDAANTAGVAATVIIRPGIYTENLTLYDPISLVGSELIHTQIQGTHTPPPSGSLFIENLTFVSATDIFNSAVGGTTEININECIFAINNGYALNLLNWLGRINLSDITRDGNGDDGFINNTGGSPVTIYNCEVGNGNANSMILSGITSIDGGVVECPVTMPSTGTFEITNSSFDETIMTDNSAAVTITNSSFSTGANAAIFHGSANVLTLSDVSIDSSNAAPIGGTGTINFGSVTFLDESAIVGPITQTLTSILKTGEIHAENIQDQTFTGFLEFTGIGSIYTVAGTTFTLDRPGTGYIKGKKVSWLGAQNTGALAAEDTYFISIDDTGTLQTATSRSNGLYADEIVLFEMLVDVSSNVIVVRDNHPYSFPVESSNWAHDVVGTVIANKNNGANITLNGTKAIEIDTADELEDHGL
;
A
#
# COMPACT_ATOMS: atom_id res chain seq x y z
N MET A 1 29.74 -12.97 28.62
CA MET A 1 30.57 -13.99 27.95
C MET A 1 31.90 -14.07 28.69
N VAL A 2 32.18 -15.19 29.37
CA VAL A 2 33.46 -15.40 30.06
C VAL A 2 34.41 -15.99 29.02
N PHE A 3 35.40 -15.22 28.58
CA PHE A 3 36.50 -15.73 27.76
C PHE A 3 37.32 -16.67 28.65
N GLN A 4 37.01 -17.97 28.63
CA GLN A 4 37.91 -18.99 29.18
C GLN A 4 39.11 -19.09 28.25
N ASP A 5 40.31 -18.83 28.79
CA ASP A 5 41.58 -19.32 28.26
C ASP A 5 41.37 -20.77 27.79
N GLY A 6 41.53 -21.02 26.47
CA GLY A 6 41.10 -22.22 25.73
C GLY A 6 41.68 -23.57 26.15
N THR A 7 42.26 -23.66 27.36
CA THR A 7 42.93 -24.83 27.90
C THR A 7 42.01 -25.82 28.62
N ASN A 8 40.73 -25.50 28.92
CA ASN A 8 39.81 -26.47 29.56
C ASN A 8 38.39 -26.57 28.96
N LEU A 9 38.30 -26.71 27.63
CA LEU A 9 37.05 -27.00 26.93
C LEU A 9 36.44 -28.39 27.25
N ASN A 10 37.20 -29.28 27.91
CA ASN A 10 36.77 -30.63 28.29
C ASN A 10 35.58 -30.64 29.26
N ASN A 11 35.36 -29.54 29.99
CA ASN A 11 34.19 -29.40 30.87
C ASN A 11 32.91 -29.04 30.10
N VAL A 12 33.01 -28.63 28.84
CA VAL A 12 31.89 -28.18 28.00
C VAL A 12 31.45 -29.28 27.04
N SER A 13 32.39 -29.95 26.36
CA SER A 13 32.10 -31.08 25.48
C SER A 13 33.17 -32.15 25.51
N LYS A 14 32.76 -33.40 25.25
CA LYS A 14 33.65 -34.54 25.01
C LYS A 14 34.13 -34.62 23.55
N TYR A 15 33.47 -33.92 22.63
CA TYR A 15 33.72 -33.95 21.20
C TYR A 15 34.42 -32.66 20.78
N ILE A 16 35.73 -32.60 21.03
CA ILE A 16 36.57 -31.44 20.69
C ILE A 16 37.47 -31.82 19.52
N VAL A 17 37.40 -31.05 18.45
CA VAL A 17 38.16 -31.25 17.22
C VAL A 17 39.32 -30.28 17.16
N ASP A 18 40.52 -30.78 16.85
CA ASP A 18 41.74 -29.99 16.73
C ASP A 18 42.55 -30.47 15.53
N ALA A 19 42.76 -29.59 14.55
CA ALA A 19 43.53 -29.92 13.35
C ALA A 19 44.99 -30.32 13.67
N ASN A 20 45.55 -29.85 14.79
CA ASN A 20 46.92 -30.16 15.22
C ASN A 20 47.03 -31.51 15.96
N GLY A 21 45.90 -32.14 16.32
CA GLY A 21 45.88 -33.44 17.00
C GLY A 21 46.09 -33.41 18.50
N ASP A 22 45.92 -32.26 19.15
CA ASP A 22 45.99 -32.13 20.62
C ASP A 22 44.73 -32.65 21.34
N THR A 23 43.73 -33.11 20.59
CA THR A 23 42.47 -33.69 21.11
C THR A 23 42.22 -35.08 20.49
N PRO A 24 41.25 -35.86 20.99
CA PRO A 24 40.96 -37.20 20.45
C PRO A 24 40.50 -37.22 18.99
N TYR A 25 40.09 -36.10 18.41
CA TYR A 25 39.54 -36.00 17.07
C TYR A 25 40.31 -34.96 16.24
N THR A 26 40.92 -35.39 15.14
CA THR A 26 41.63 -34.52 14.19
C THR A 26 40.76 -34.03 13.03
N THR A 27 39.58 -34.63 12.86
CA THR A 27 38.62 -34.35 11.79
C THR A 27 37.24 -34.12 12.40
N ILE A 28 36.42 -33.26 11.81
CA ILE A 28 35.07 -33.00 12.31
C ILE A 28 34.20 -34.25 12.14
N GLN A 29 34.33 -34.98 11.02
CA GLN A 29 33.50 -36.17 10.78
C GLN A 29 33.71 -37.27 11.83
N SER A 30 34.94 -37.53 12.27
CA SER A 30 35.19 -38.55 13.30
C SER A 30 34.56 -38.22 14.66
N ALA A 31 34.48 -36.94 15.03
CA ALA A 31 33.76 -36.50 16.22
C ALA A 31 32.24 -36.69 16.07
N LEU A 32 31.69 -36.36 14.89
CA LEU A 32 30.28 -36.59 14.55
C LEU A 32 29.90 -38.07 14.60
N ASP A 33 30.72 -38.94 14.02
CA ASP A 33 30.47 -40.39 14.00
C ASP A 33 30.53 -40.99 15.41
N ALA A 34 31.44 -40.51 16.26
CA ALA A 34 31.53 -40.92 17.65
C ALA A 34 30.29 -40.49 18.44
N ALA A 35 29.82 -39.26 18.23
CA ALA A 35 28.60 -38.75 18.86
C ALA A 35 27.35 -39.55 18.43
N ASN A 36 27.20 -39.79 17.13
CA ASN A 36 26.10 -40.59 16.58
C ASN A 36 26.13 -42.05 17.08
N THR A 37 27.32 -42.66 17.15
CA THR A 37 27.49 -44.02 17.70
C THR A 37 27.08 -44.09 19.18
N ALA A 38 27.35 -43.03 19.95
CA ALA A 38 26.90 -42.94 21.33
C ALA A 38 25.38 -42.73 21.46
N GLY A 39 24.69 -42.35 20.38
CA GLY A 39 23.24 -42.17 20.36
C GLY A 39 22.77 -41.02 21.25
N VAL A 40 23.59 -39.98 21.41
CA VAL A 40 23.31 -38.83 22.28
C VAL A 40 23.33 -37.53 21.48
N ALA A 41 22.51 -36.58 21.91
CA ALA A 41 22.66 -35.19 21.52
C ALA A 41 24.07 -34.71 21.88
N ALA A 42 24.75 -34.06 20.94
CA ALA A 42 26.13 -33.65 21.14
C ALA A 42 26.43 -32.26 20.56
N THR A 43 27.31 -31.55 21.25
CA THR A 43 27.95 -30.33 20.76
C THR A 43 29.37 -30.68 20.35
N VAL A 44 29.71 -30.52 19.08
CA VAL A 44 31.08 -30.65 18.58
C VAL A 44 31.73 -29.28 18.63
N ILE A 45 32.75 -29.14 19.48
CA ILE A 45 33.53 -27.89 19.59
C ILE A 45 34.71 -27.99 18.64
N ILE A 46 34.85 -27.02 17.74
CA ILE A 46 35.86 -27.03 16.69
C ILE A 46 36.86 -25.90 16.97
N ARG A 47 38.11 -26.27 17.24
CA ARG A 47 39.20 -25.31 17.50
C ARG A 47 39.60 -24.53 16.24
N PRO A 48 40.38 -23.44 16.37
CA PRO A 48 40.86 -22.69 15.22
C PRO A 48 41.67 -23.60 14.28
N GLY A 49 41.39 -23.51 12.98
CA GLY A 49 41.98 -24.35 11.95
C GLY A 49 41.17 -24.31 10.65
N ILE A 50 41.78 -24.84 9.59
CA ILE A 50 41.11 -25.06 8.29
C ILE A 50 40.84 -26.55 8.16
N TYR A 51 39.57 -26.91 8.02
CA TYR A 51 39.09 -28.28 7.94
C TYR A 51 38.49 -28.53 6.55
N THR A 52 39.21 -29.24 5.68
CA THR A 52 38.73 -29.58 4.33
C THR A 52 38.01 -30.93 4.33
N GLU A 53 36.70 -30.92 4.53
CA GLU A 53 35.89 -32.11 4.75
C GLU A 53 34.47 -31.93 4.19
N ASN A 54 33.91 -32.98 3.56
CA ASN A 54 32.47 -33.06 3.31
C ASN A 54 31.83 -33.77 4.51
N LEU A 55 30.88 -33.10 5.17
CA LEU A 55 30.32 -33.59 6.43
C LEU A 55 28.96 -34.25 6.20
N THR A 56 28.73 -35.40 6.82
CA THR A 56 27.40 -35.98 7.00
C THR A 56 26.96 -35.69 8.42
N LEU A 57 25.96 -34.83 8.56
CA LEU A 57 25.47 -34.37 9.85
C LEU A 57 24.38 -35.30 10.38
N TYR A 58 24.30 -35.43 11.70
CA TYR A 58 23.39 -36.33 12.40
C TYR A 58 22.41 -35.56 13.28
N ASP A 59 21.34 -36.23 13.70
CA ASP A 59 20.32 -35.67 14.60
C ASP A 59 20.48 -36.21 16.04
N PRO A 60 20.38 -35.36 17.07
CA PRO A 60 20.54 -33.90 17.05
C PRO A 60 22.02 -33.52 17.25
N ILE A 61 22.49 -32.52 16.51
CA ILE A 61 23.88 -32.06 16.59
C ILE A 61 24.01 -30.55 16.65
N SER A 62 24.98 -30.08 17.44
CA SER A 62 25.45 -28.70 17.43
C SER A 62 26.90 -28.64 16.96
N LEU A 63 27.22 -27.76 16.02
CA LEU A 63 28.59 -27.41 15.63
C LEU A 63 28.91 -26.03 16.16
N VAL A 64 29.96 -25.90 16.97
CA VAL A 64 30.36 -24.62 17.55
C VAL A 64 31.84 -24.39 17.31
N GLY A 65 32.18 -23.35 16.55
CA GLY A 65 33.56 -22.91 16.43
C GLY A 65 33.98 -22.13 17.67
N SER A 66 35.22 -22.32 18.11
CA SER A 66 35.74 -21.58 19.26
C SER A 66 36.07 -20.12 18.93
N GLU A 67 36.30 -19.80 17.64
CA GLU A 67 36.61 -18.47 17.13
C GLU A 67 36.10 -18.32 15.68
N LEU A 68 35.09 -17.46 15.46
CA LEU A 68 34.36 -17.32 14.18
C LEU A 68 35.26 -17.27 12.92
N ILE A 69 36.24 -16.37 12.89
CA ILE A 69 37.10 -16.13 11.71
C ILE A 69 38.19 -17.21 11.57
N HIS A 70 38.61 -17.84 12.67
CA HIS A 70 39.75 -18.75 12.66
C HIS A 70 39.33 -20.23 12.57
N THR A 71 38.05 -20.55 12.72
CA THR A 71 37.53 -21.90 12.54
C THR A 71 36.79 -22.03 11.21
N GLN A 72 37.50 -22.55 10.20
CA GLN A 72 37.01 -22.64 8.82
C GLN A 72 36.73 -24.08 8.41
N ILE A 73 35.54 -24.33 7.84
CA ILE A 73 35.16 -25.61 7.27
C ILE A 73 35.01 -25.45 5.75
N GLN A 74 35.77 -26.20 4.97
CA GLN A 74 35.76 -26.16 3.51
C GLN A 74 35.17 -27.45 2.95
N GLY A 75 34.05 -27.36 2.25
CA GLY A 75 33.41 -28.53 1.63
C GLY A 75 31.91 -28.34 1.37
N THR A 76 31.27 -29.44 1.01
CA THR A 76 29.82 -29.54 0.85
C THR A 76 29.29 -30.57 1.85
N HIS A 77 28.34 -30.14 2.67
CA HIS A 77 27.83 -30.88 3.81
C HIS A 77 26.39 -31.33 3.55
N THR A 78 26.03 -32.49 4.08
CA THR A 78 24.66 -33.04 4.03
C THR A 78 24.01 -32.86 5.40
N PRO A 79 22.99 -32.01 5.55
CA PRO A 79 22.25 -31.89 6.81
C PRO A 79 21.48 -33.17 7.14
N PRO A 80 21.15 -33.44 8.42
CA PRO A 80 20.31 -34.60 8.75
C PRO A 80 18.91 -34.37 8.15
N PRO A 81 18.20 -35.43 7.71
CA PRO A 81 16.88 -35.29 7.09
C PRO A 81 15.74 -35.01 8.09
N SER A 82 15.96 -35.20 9.39
CA SER A 82 14.99 -34.91 10.45
C SER A 82 15.67 -34.40 11.72
N GLY A 83 14.91 -33.75 12.60
CA GLY A 83 15.33 -33.40 13.95
C GLY A 83 15.87 -31.98 14.09
N SER A 84 17.04 -31.78 14.69
CA SER A 84 17.64 -30.44 14.84
C SER A 84 19.12 -30.35 14.51
N LEU A 85 19.49 -29.22 13.92
CA LEU A 85 20.86 -28.82 13.62
C LEU A 85 21.08 -27.40 14.13
N PHE A 86 22.11 -27.23 14.96
CA PHE A 86 22.54 -25.92 15.45
C PHE A 86 23.98 -25.65 15.04
N ILE A 87 24.25 -24.45 14.53
CA ILE A 87 25.56 -24.06 14.03
C ILE A 87 25.86 -22.65 14.52
N GLU A 88 27.03 -22.46 15.12
CA GLU A 88 27.41 -21.19 15.71
C GLU A 88 28.91 -20.92 15.57
N ASN A 89 29.28 -19.66 15.32
CA ASN A 89 30.66 -19.19 15.37
C ASN A 89 31.62 -19.94 14.41
N LEU A 90 31.18 -20.16 13.16
CA LEU A 90 31.95 -20.89 12.13
C LEU A 90 32.04 -20.11 10.81
N THR A 91 33.15 -20.29 10.10
CA THR A 91 33.29 -19.86 8.70
C THR A 91 33.14 -21.07 7.78
N PHE A 92 32.20 -21.05 6.86
CA PHE A 92 32.04 -22.08 5.82
C PHE A 92 32.53 -21.58 4.47
N VAL A 93 33.23 -22.45 3.72
CA VAL A 93 33.73 -22.12 2.39
C VAL A 93 33.39 -23.22 1.39
N SER A 94 32.88 -22.82 0.23
CA SER A 94 32.63 -23.72 -0.88
C SER A 94 32.77 -23.00 -2.22
N ALA A 95 33.21 -23.75 -3.23
CA ALA A 95 33.17 -23.27 -4.61
C ALA A 95 31.77 -23.39 -5.24
N THR A 96 30.90 -24.19 -4.62
CA THR A 96 29.53 -24.47 -5.05
C THR A 96 28.60 -24.32 -3.83
N ASP A 97 27.92 -25.39 -3.41
CA ASP A 97 27.03 -25.34 -2.27
C ASP A 97 27.74 -25.66 -0.94
N ILE A 98 27.26 -25.06 0.16
CA ILE A 98 27.75 -25.36 1.53
C ILE A 98 26.94 -26.50 2.13
N PHE A 99 25.62 -26.34 2.27
CA PHE A 99 24.70 -27.43 2.62
C PHE A 99 23.90 -27.83 1.40
N ASN A 100 23.97 -29.11 1.03
CA ASN A 100 23.29 -29.62 -0.17
C ASN A 100 22.49 -30.89 0.16
N SER A 101 21.21 -30.88 -0.20
CA SER A 101 20.36 -32.07 -0.16
C SER A 101 19.22 -31.97 -1.18
N ALA A 102 19.17 -32.94 -2.10
CA ALA A 102 18.00 -33.18 -2.95
C ALA A 102 16.87 -33.90 -2.20
N VAL A 103 17.18 -34.58 -1.09
CA VAL A 103 16.21 -35.28 -0.25
C VAL A 103 15.47 -34.25 0.60
N GLY A 104 14.14 -34.31 0.60
CA GLY A 104 13.34 -33.49 1.49
C GLY A 104 13.62 -33.81 2.95
N GLY A 105 13.72 -32.78 3.78
CA GLY A 105 14.00 -32.92 5.20
C GLY A 105 13.12 -32.02 6.06
N THR A 106 12.96 -32.42 7.32
CA THR A 106 12.16 -31.72 8.33
C THR A 106 13.00 -31.14 9.45
N THR A 107 14.31 -31.25 9.38
CA THR A 107 15.22 -30.71 10.40
C THR A 107 15.05 -29.21 10.54
N GLU A 108 14.94 -28.77 11.77
CA GLU A 108 15.08 -27.36 12.12
C GLU A 108 16.56 -26.99 12.13
N ILE A 109 16.95 -26.12 11.21
CA ILE A 109 18.33 -25.65 11.03
C ILE A 109 18.42 -24.25 11.64
N ASN A 110 19.29 -24.08 12.63
CA ASN A 110 19.59 -22.80 13.26
C ASN A 110 21.05 -22.47 13.01
N ILE A 111 21.33 -21.35 12.37
CA ILE A 111 22.69 -20.88 12.07
C ILE A 111 22.83 -19.46 12.60
N ASN A 112 23.74 -19.27 13.55
CA ASN A 112 23.93 -18.02 14.25
C ASN A 112 25.39 -17.59 14.17
N GLU A 113 25.66 -16.29 13.99
CA GLU A 113 27.03 -15.73 14.05
C GLU A 113 28.00 -16.52 13.16
N CYS A 114 27.67 -16.73 11.88
CA CYS A 114 28.49 -17.49 10.95
C CYS A 114 28.91 -16.65 9.75
N ILE A 115 30.03 -17.04 9.12
CA ILE A 115 30.51 -16.46 7.87
C ILE A 115 30.34 -17.48 6.75
N PHE A 116 29.78 -17.06 5.62
CA PHE A 116 29.69 -17.89 4.42
C PHE A 116 30.51 -17.28 3.29
N ALA A 117 31.48 -18.04 2.78
CA ALA A 117 32.28 -17.69 1.62
C ALA A 117 31.99 -18.63 0.44
N ILE A 118 31.19 -18.13 -0.50
CA ILE A 118 30.64 -18.92 -1.60
C ILE A 118 31.01 -18.23 -2.91
N ASN A 119 31.64 -18.97 -3.82
CA ASN A 119 32.00 -18.39 -5.12
C ASN A 119 30.84 -18.41 -6.12
N ASN A 120 30.02 -19.46 -6.07
CA ASN A 120 28.89 -19.72 -6.95
C ASN A 120 27.98 -20.75 -6.26
N GLY A 121 26.66 -20.74 -6.47
CA GLY A 121 25.74 -21.69 -5.85
C GLY A 121 25.02 -21.13 -4.63
N TYR A 122 24.91 -21.93 -3.55
CA TYR A 122 24.07 -21.60 -2.39
C TYR A 122 24.68 -22.01 -1.04
N ALA A 123 24.43 -21.22 0.01
CA ALA A 123 24.71 -21.64 1.39
C ALA A 123 23.82 -22.84 1.76
N LEU A 124 22.56 -22.80 1.33
CA LEU A 124 21.54 -23.79 1.63
C LEU A 124 20.85 -24.24 0.32
N ASN A 125 21.45 -25.19 -0.38
CA ASN A 125 20.84 -25.84 -1.55
C ASN A 125 19.94 -27.02 -1.09
N LEU A 126 18.78 -26.69 -0.53
CA LEU A 126 17.86 -27.62 0.12
C LEU A 126 16.51 -27.65 -0.60
N LEU A 127 16.50 -28.15 -1.83
CA LEU A 127 15.41 -27.95 -2.80
C LEU A 127 14.02 -28.35 -2.27
N ASN A 128 13.93 -29.47 -1.54
CA ASN A 128 12.67 -30.06 -1.07
C ASN A 128 12.49 -29.95 0.46
N TRP A 129 13.21 -29.04 1.12
CA TRP A 129 13.15 -28.92 2.58
C TRP A 129 11.80 -28.39 3.06
N LEU A 130 11.30 -28.98 4.15
CA LEU A 130 10.09 -28.58 4.87
C LEU A 130 10.39 -28.11 6.30
N GLY A 131 11.54 -28.52 6.85
CA GLY A 131 12.01 -28.08 8.16
C GLY A 131 12.26 -26.57 8.18
N ARG A 132 12.15 -25.96 9.35
CA ARG A 132 12.38 -24.51 9.52
C ARG A 132 13.87 -24.19 9.35
N ILE A 133 14.16 -23.06 8.71
CA ILE A 133 15.51 -22.51 8.58
C ILE A 133 15.54 -21.16 9.30
N ASN A 134 16.38 -21.03 10.31
CA ASN A 134 16.59 -19.79 11.06
C ASN A 134 18.04 -19.35 10.88
N LEU A 135 18.22 -18.11 10.43
CA LEU A 135 19.51 -17.47 10.21
C LEU A 135 19.56 -16.19 11.05
N SER A 136 20.60 -16.02 11.86
CA SER A 136 20.83 -14.77 12.58
C SER A 136 22.29 -14.34 12.55
N ASP A 137 22.52 -13.03 12.38
CA ASP A 137 23.84 -12.42 12.46
C ASP A 137 24.85 -13.07 11.50
N ILE A 138 24.37 -13.40 10.30
CA ILE A 138 25.18 -14.01 9.25
C ILE A 138 25.93 -12.91 8.49
N THR A 139 27.22 -13.12 8.29
CA THR A 139 28.04 -12.30 7.41
C THR A 139 28.41 -13.10 6.17
N ARG A 140 28.39 -12.45 5.01
CA ARG A 140 28.93 -13.01 3.79
C ARG A 140 30.39 -12.57 3.63
N ASP A 141 31.26 -13.48 3.19
CA ASP A 141 32.64 -13.17 2.84
C ASP A 141 32.95 -13.61 1.40
N GLY A 142 32.94 -12.68 0.46
CA GLY A 142 33.38 -12.94 -0.90
C GLY A 142 32.56 -12.24 -1.98
N ASN A 143 33.14 -12.18 -3.18
CA ASN A 143 32.57 -11.49 -4.34
C ASN A 143 31.95 -12.48 -5.35
N GLY A 144 31.46 -13.63 -4.87
CA GLY A 144 30.89 -14.68 -5.73
C GLY A 144 29.48 -14.35 -6.23
N ASP A 145 29.01 -15.04 -7.27
CA ASP A 145 27.61 -14.94 -7.71
C ASP A 145 26.78 -16.05 -7.04
N ASP A 146 26.26 -15.83 -5.84
CA ASP A 146 25.53 -16.82 -5.04
C ASP A 146 24.13 -16.37 -4.63
N GLY A 147 23.20 -17.32 -4.54
CA GLY A 147 21.79 -17.05 -4.21
C GLY A 147 21.44 -17.31 -2.73
N PHE A 148 22.42 -17.63 -1.88
CA PHE A 148 22.26 -18.03 -0.47
C PHE A 148 21.32 -19.22 -0.16
N ILE A 149 20.00 -19.16 -0.44
CA ILE A 149 19.02 -20.24 -0.20
C ILE A 149 18.38 -20.68 -1.52
N ASN A 150 18.33 -21.99 -1.76
CA ASN A 150 17.51 -22.59 -2.81
C ASN A 150 16.52 -23.58 -2.19
N ASN A 151 15.29 -23.13 -1.93
CA ASN A 151 14.25 -23.98 -1.38
C ASN A 151 12.91 -23.79 -2.11
N THR A 152 12.48 -24.84 -2.81
CA THR A 152 11.14 -24.94 -3.42
C THR A 152 10.17 -25.82 -2.62
N GLY A 153 10.65 -26.42 -1.53
CA GLY A 153 9.89 -27.38 -0.72
C GLY A 153 8.84 -26.75 0.18
N GLY A 154 8.90 -25.45 0.45
CA GLY A 154 7.98 -24.76 1.35
C GLY A 154 8.50 -24.60 2.79
N SER A 155 9.82 -24.63 2.99
CA SER A 155 10.45 -24.41 4.30
C SER A 155 10.09 -23.03 4.85
N PRO A 156 9.64 -22.91 6.11
CA PRO A 156 9.58 -21.63 6.78
C PRO A 156 11.00 -21.08 7.01
N VAL A 157 11.25 -19.83 6.59
CA VAL A 157 12.57 -19.20 6.68
C VAL A 157 12.51 -17.94 7.53
N THR A 158 13.46 -17.78 8.46
CA THR A 158 13.68 -16.54 9.20
C THR A 158 15.11 -16.05 8.90
N ILE A 159 15.25 -14.81 8.46
CA ILE A 159 16.54 -14.15 8.22
C ILE A 159 16.57 -12.89 9.09
N TYR A 160 17.47 -12.84 10.07
CA TYR A 160 17.54 -11.75 11.04
C TYR A 160 18.95 -11.14 11.10
N ASN A 161 19.08 -9.84 10.81
CA ASN A 161 20.38 -9.13 10.81
C ASN A 161 21.47 -9.87 10.00
N CYS A 162 21.13 -10.32 8.80
CA CYS A 162 22.06 -11.08 7.96
C CYS A 162 22.45 -10.32 6.69
N GLU A 163 23.69 -10.49 6.24
CA GLU A 163 24.14 -10.18 4.88
C GLU A 163 24.17 -11.47 4.06
N VAL A 164 23.36 -11.56 3.00
CA VAL A 164 23.11 -12.82 2.27
C VAL A 164 23.08 -12.66 0.76
N GLY A 165 23.67 -13.63 0.08
CA GLY A 165 23.75 -13.68 -1.38
C GLY A 165 24.70 -12.62 -1.94
N ASN A 166 25.04 -12.74 -3.22
CA ASN A 166 25.76 -11.70 -3.95
C ASN A 166 25.64 -11.93 -5.46
N GLY A 167 25.63 -10.83 -6.22
CA GLY A 167 25.60 -10.87 -7.69
C GLY A 167 24.28 -11.39 -8.25
N ASN A 168 24.25 -11.71 -9.54
CA ASN A 168 22.98 -11.94 -10.26
C ASN A 168 22.87 -13.29 -10.99
N ALA A 169 23.88 -14.16 -10.90
CA ALA A 169 23.83 -15.46 -11.59
C ALA A 169 22.86 -16.44 -10.92
N ASN A 170 22.74 -16.41 -9.59
CA ASN A 170 21.87 -17.28 -8.82
C ASN A 170 20.87 -16.45 -8.01
N SER A 171 19.58 -16.80 -8.10
CA SER A 171 18.54 -16.17 -7.28
C SER A 171 18.33 -16.96 -5.99
N MET A 172 18.14 -16.27 -4.88
CA MET A 172 17.57 -16.83 -3.65
C MET A 172 16.12 -17.26 -3.88
N ILE A 173 15.81 -18.54 -3.65
CA ILE A 173 14.49 -19.11 -3.87
C ILE A 173 13.85 -19.45 -2.52
N LEU A 174 12.74 -18.77 -2.21
CA LEU A 174 12.03 -18.87 -0.94
C LEU A 174 10.56 -19.25 -1.18
N SER A 175 10.14 -20.43 -0.72
CA SER A 175 8.81 -20.98 -1.03
C SER A 175 7.91 -21.25 0.17
N GLY A 176 8.38 -21.06 1.41
CA GLY A 176 7.53 -21.14 2.60
C GLY A 176 7.18 -19.77 3.17
N ILE A 177 6.57 -19.78 4.36
CA ILE A 177 6.38 -18.55 5.14
C ILE A 177 7.76 -18.00 5.48
N THR A 178 8.04 -16.77 5.04
CA THR A 178 9.37 -16.19 5.18
C THR A 178 9.31 -14.84 5.87
N SER A 179 10.22 -14.62 6.82
CA SER A 179 10.47 -13.33 7.44
C SER A 179 11.92 -12.91 7.21
N ILE A 180 12.12 -11.68 6.73
CA ILE A 180 13.44 -11.05 6.59
C ILE A 180 13.39 -9.73 7.37
N ASP A 181 14.18 -9.61 8.43
CA ASP A 181 14.25 -8.41 9.26
C ASP A 181 15.70 -7.98 9.47
N GLY A 182 16.02 -6.74 9.10
CA GLY A 182 17.39 -6.21 9.19
C GLY A 182 18.37 -6.86 8.19
N GLY A 183 17.87 -7.42 7.07
CA GLY A 183 18.70 -8.12 6.11
C GLY A 183 19.30 -7.21 5.04
N VAL A 184 20.54 -7.48 4.62
CA VAL A 184 21.15 -6.97 3.39
C VAL A 184 21.17 -8.12 2.39
N VAL A 185 20.40 -8.00 1.31
CA VAL A 185 20.26 -9.06 0.30
C VAL A 185 20.83 -8.59 -1.02
N GLU A 186 21.98 -9.14 -1.42
CA GLU A 186 22.73 -8.68 -2.59
C GLU A 186 22.59 -9.61 -3.81
N CYS A 187 21.58 -10.48 -3.81
CA CYS A 187 21.23 -11.34 -4.94
C CYS A 187 19.73 -11.24 -5.29
N PRO A 188 19.31 -11.62 -6.50
CA PRO A 188 17.90 -11.63 -6.87
C PRO A 188 17.11 -12.57 -5.96
N VAL A 189 15.91 -12.17 -5.55
CA VAL A 189 15.03 -13.02 -4.71
C VAL A 189 13.82 -13.46 -5.51
N THR A 190 13.56 -14.76 -5.56
CA THR A 190 12.37 -15.35 -6.19
C THR A 190 11.48 -16.00 -5.13
N MET A 191 10.20 -15.61 -5.13
CA MET A 191 9.17 -16.13 -4.23
C MET A 191 8.11 -16.87 -5.06
N PRO A 192 8.34 -18.15 -5.42
CA PRO A 192 7.54 -18.83 -6.45
C PRO A 192 6.24 -19.48 -5.91
N SER A 193 5.93 -19.40 -4.63
CA SER A 193 4.87 -20.22 -4.02
C SER A 193 3.73 -19.39 -3.41
N THR A 194 2.75 -20.08 -2.80
CA THR A 194 1.64 -19.48 -2.06
C THR A 194 2.01 -19.03 -0.64
N GLY A 195 3.30 -18.78 -0.37
CA GLY A 195 3.78 -18.34 0.94
C GLY A 195 3.35 -16.92 1.32
N THR A 196 3.43 -16.62 2.61
CA THR A 196 3.38 -15.24 3.13
C THR A 196 4.81 -14.78 3.39
N PHE A 197 5.14 -13.59 2.91
CA PHE A 197 6.47 -13.00 3.03
C PHE A 197 6.36 -11.66 3.76
N GLU A 198 7.07 -11.56 4.87
CA GLU A 198 7.16 -10.34 5.69
C GLU A 198 8.59 -9.83 5.67
N ILE A 199 8.81 -8.67 5.06
CA ILE A 199 10.12 -8.08 4.88
C ILE A 199 10.13 -6.72 5.58
N THR A 200 11.03 -6.54 6.54
CA THR A 200 11.13 -5.34 7.37
C THR A 200 12.57 -4.87 7.48
N ASN A 201 12.79 -3.56 7.53
CA ASN A 201 14.10 -2.96 7.84
C ASN A 201 15.26 -3.50 6.98
N SER A 202 15.00 -3.87 5.72
CA SER A 202 15.95 -4.60 4.87
C SER A 202 16.40 -3.78 3.65
N SER A 203 17.55 -4.11 3.09
CA SER A 203 18.05 -3.53 1.83
C SER A 203 18.25 -4.61 0.76
N PHE A 204 17.92 -4.28 -0.48
CA PHE A 204 18.04 -5.15 -1.63
C PHE A 204 18.84 -4.47 -2.73
N ASP A 205 19.91 -5.12 -3.18
CA ASP A 205 20.75 -4.62 -4.28
C ASP A 205 20.36 -5.24 -5.64
N GLU A 206 19.43 -6.19 -5.61
CA GLU A 206 18.92 -6.89 -6.78
C GLU A 206 17.39 -7.06 -6.76
N THR A 207 16.83 -7.52 -7.88
CA THR A 207 15.38 -7.62 -8.08
C THR A 207 14.71 -8.61 -7.11
N ILE A 208 13.58 -8.21 -6.52
CA ILE A 208 12.61 -9.15 -5.93
C ILE A 208 11.57 -9.53 -6.99
N MET A 209 11.43 -10.83 -7.24
CA MET A 209 10.40 -11.43 -8.08
C MET A 209 9.40 -12.20 -7.22
N THR A 210 8.13 -11.84 -7.33
CA THR A 210 7.03 -12.61 -6.71
C THR A 210 6.21 -13.25 -7.82
N ASP A 211 5.90 -14.53 -7.71
CA ASP A 211 5.09 -15.24 -8.71
C ASP A 211 3.89 -15.93 -8.05
N ASN A 212 3.00 -16.47 -8.88
CA ASN A 212 1.87 -17.31 -8.47
C ASN A 212 0.91 -16.64 -7.49
N SER A 213 0.89 -17.06 -6.22
CA SER A 213 -0.01 -16.50 -5.20
C SER A 213 0.77 -16.14 -3.93
N ALA A 214 2.00 -15.67 -4.07
CA ALA A 214 2.77 -15.11 -2.96
C ALA A 214 2.09 -13.84 -2.43
N ALA A 215 1.81 -13.78 -1.14
CA ALA A 215 1.36 -12.57 -0.46
C ALA A 215 2.58 -11.93 0.22
N VAL A 216 2.91 -10.70 -0.15
CA VAL A 216 4.18 -10.06 0.25
C VAL A 216 3.90 -8.72 0.89
N THR A 217 4.51 -8.48 2.05
CA THR A 217 4.49 -7.18 2.72
C THR A 217 5.92 -6.73 2.94
N ILE A 218 6.27 -5.57 2.39
CA ILE A 218 7.60 -4.96 2.51
C ILE A 218 7.44 -3.62 3.22
N THR A 219 8.13 -3.48 4.36
CA THR A 219 8.07 -2.24 5.16
C THR A 219 9.44 -1.73 5.56
N ASN A 220 9.60 -0.41 5.70
CA ASN A 220 10.84 0.24 6.16
C ASN A 220 12.09 -0.27 5.42
N SER A 221 11.99 -0.49 4.12
CA SER A 221 13.03 -1.18 3.34
C SER A 221 13.51 -0.34 2.17
N SER A 222 14.68 -0.67 1.62
CA SER A 222 15.28 0.05 0.50
C SER A 222 15.70 -0.87 -0.62
N PHE A 223 15.63 -0.37 -1.85
CA PHE A 223 16.10 -1.04 -3.05
C PHE A 223 17.14 -0.17 -3.73
N SER A 224 18.31 -0.74 -4.08
CA SER A 224 19.41 -0.08 -4.80
C SER A 224 19.86 -0.96 -5.96
N THR A 225 19.00 -1.09 -6.98
CA THR A 225 19.11 -2.15 -8.01
C THR A 225 19.80 -1.70 -9.31
N GLY A 226 20.34 -0.49 -9.35
CA GLY A 226 21.02 0.04 -10.52
C GLY A 226 20.10 0.08 -11.75
N ALA A 227 20.45 -0.61 -12.83
CA ALA A 227 19.67 -0.67 -14.07
C ALA A 227 18.59 -1.77 -14.08
N ASN A 228 18.57 -2.64 -13.06
CA ASN A 228 17.56 -3.69 -12.93
C ASN A 228 16.27 -3.12 -12.34
N ALA A 229 15.13 -3.75 -12.63
CA ALA A 229 13.90 -3.40 -11.92
C ALA A 229 14.05 -3.79 -10.44
N ALA A 230 13.58 -2.93 -9.53
CA ALA A 230 13.61 -3.26 -8.10
C ALA A 230 12.64 -4.39 -7.76
N ILE A 231 11.44 -4.35 -8.35
CA ILE A 231 10.38 -5.30 -8.06
C ILE A 231 9.74 -5.78 -9.35
N PHE A 232 9.62 -7.10 -9.50
CA PHE A 232 8.78 -7.74 -10.50
C PHE A 232 7.66 -8.53 -9.81
N HIS A 233 6.45 -7.95 -9.78
CA HIS A 233 5.30 -8.58 -9.15
C HIS A 233 4.46 -9.30 -10.21
N GLY A 234 4.41 -10.63 -10.18
CA GLY A 234 3.57 -11.47 -11.04
C GLY A 234 2.50 -12.28 -10.29
N SER A 235 2.32 -12.03 -8.99
CA SER A 235 1.40 -12.80 -8.15
C SER A 235 -0.04 -12.32 -8.27
N ALA A 236 -1.00 -13.23 -8.13
CA ALA A 236 -2.42 -12.93 -8.01
C ALA A 236 -2.80 -12.35 -6.63
N ASN A 237 -1.97 -12.58 -5.62
CA ASN A 237 -2.14 -12.02 -4.28
C ASN A 237 -1.51 -10.63 -4.19
N VAL A 238 -1.95 -9.85 -3.22
CA VAL A 238 -1.54 -8.45 -3.07
C VAL A 238 -0.10 -8.36 -2.56
N LEU A 239 0.70 -7.51 -3.20
CA LEU A 239 1.95 -6.98 -2.64
C LEU A 239 1.67 -5.66 -1.93
N THR A 240 2.10 -5.51 -0.67
CA THR A 240 1.97 -4.27 0.09
C THR A 240 3.34 -3.64 0.32
N LEU A 241 3.47 -2.36 -0.02
CA LEU A 241 4.69 -1.57 0.19
C LEU A 241 4.40 -0.42 1.15
N SER A 242 5.14 -0.30 2.26
CA SER A 242 5.05 0.85 3.18
C SER A 242 6.42 1.33 3.63
N ASP A 243 6.67 2.63 3.56
CA ASP A 243 7.96 3.23 3.94
C ASP A 243 9.12 2.58 3.19
N VAL A 244 8.95 2.43 1.87
CA VAL A 244 9.92 1.82 0.96
C VAL A 244 10.58 2.89 0.11
N SER A 245 11.92 2.89 0.02
CA SER A 245 12.66 3.68 -0.97
C SER A 245 13.15 2.81 -2.12
N ILE A 246 13.01 3.30 -3.35
CA ILE A 246 13.44 2.62 -4.56
C ILE A 246 14.41 3.52 -5.32
N ASP A 247 15.67 3.09 -5.37
CA ASP A 247 16.74 3.63 -6.20
C ASP A 247 17.01 2.64 -7.35
N SER A 248 16.42 2.93 -8.50
CA SER A 248 16.54 2.14 -9.72
C SER A 248 16.44 3.08 -10.91
N SER A 249 17.45 3.00 -11.78
CA SER A 249 17.54 3.69 -13.07
C SER A 249 16.82 2.92 -14.20
N ASN A 250 16.18 1.78 -13.88
CA ASN A 250 15.36 1.09 -14.85
C ASN A 250 14.16 1.96 -15.21
N ALA A 251 13.82 2.07 -16.50
CA ALA A 251 12.64 2.82 -16.95
C ALA A 251 11.32 2.33 -16.31
N ALA A 252 11.30 1.11 -15.75
CA ALA A 252 10.21 0.54 -15.00
C ALA A 252 10.73 -0.11 -13.69
N PRO A 253 10.98 0.65 -12.62
CA PRO A 253 11.49 0.10 -11.36
C PRO A 253 10.55 -0.93 -10.72
N ILE A 254 9.25 -0.82 -11.01
CA ILE A 254 8.24 -1.80 -10.65
C ILE A 254 7.57 -2.32 -11.92
N GLY A 255 7.64 -3.62 -12.14
CA GLY A 255 7.06 -4.31 -13.30
C GLY A 255 6.17 -5.49 -12.92
N GLY A 256 5.43 -6.01 -13.92
CA GLY A 256 4.69 -7.28 -13.83
C GLY A 256 3.16 -7.13 -13.92
N THR A 257 2.43 -8.01 -13.24
CA THR A 257 0.97 -8.11 -13.21
C THR A 257 0.48 -8.31 -11.76
N GLY A 258 -0.71 -7.83 -11.41
CA GLY A 258 -1.31 -8.09 -10.09
C GLY A 258 -1.78 -6.82 -9.41
N THR A 259 -1.89 -6.87 -8.08
CA THR A 259 -2.32 -5.71 -7.27
C THR A 259 -1.22 -5.32 -6.30
N ILE A 260 -0.83 -4.05 -6.33
CA ILE A 260 0.10 -3.48 -5.35
C ILE A 260 -0.63 -2.43 -4.51
N ASN A 261 -0.61 -2.63 -3.20
CA ASN A 261 -1.03 -1.65 -2.22
C ASN A 261 0.15 -0.73 -1.88
N PHE A 262 0.01 0.54 -2.24
CA PHE A 262 1.02 1.57 -1.97
C PHE A 262 0.66 2.35 -0.70
N GLY A 263 1.47 2.17 0.33
CA GLY A 263 1.61 3.11 1.44
C GLY A 263 2.61 4.22 1.09
N SER A 264 3.64 4.43 1.91
CA SER A 264 4.70 5.40 1.63
C SER A 264 5.80 4.79 0.75
N VAL A 265 5.75 5.02 -0.57
CA VAL A 265 6.86 4.65 -1.48
C VAL A 265 7.55 5.90 -2.02
N THR A 266 8.88 5.94 -1.97
CA THR A 266 9.72 7.03 -2.50
C THR A 266 10.59 6.49 -3.62
N PHE A 267 10.49 7.08 -4.82
CA PHE A 267 11.37 6.79 -5.94
C PHE A 267 12.49 7.83 -5.99
N LEU A 268 13.75 7.40 -6.04
CA LEU A 268 14.93 8.28 -6.02
C LEU A 268 15.46 8.62 -7.43
N ASP A 269 15.15 7.78 -8.43
CA ASP A 269 15.54 7.99 -9.83
C ASP A 269 14.31 7.86 -10.75
N GLU A 270 14.09 6.72 -11.39
CA GLU A 270 12.91 6.49 -12.23
C GLU A 270 11.68 6.13 -11.37
N SER A 271 10.47 6.39 -11.90
CA SER A 271 9.22 6.14 -11.16
C SER A 271 8.11 5.51 -11.99
N ALA A 272 8.37 5.10 -13.24
CA ALA A 272 7.32 4.52 -14.06
C ALA A 272 6.97 3.11 -13.58
N ILE A 273 5.67 2.81 -13.57
CA ILE A 273 5.17 1.48 -13.24
C ILE A 273 4.66 0.87 -14.55
N VAL A 274 5.23 -0.27 -14.98
CA VAL A 274 4.90 -0.89 -16.27
C VAL A 274 4.18 -2.24 -16.06
N GLY A 275 3.18 -2.47 -16.89
CA GLY A 275 2.37 -3.70 -16.88
C GLY A 275 0.95 -3.46 -16.34
N PRO A 276 0.06 -4.46 -16.42
CA PRO A 276 -1.30 -4.38 -15.90
C PRO A 276 -1.33 -4.49 -14.36
N ILE A 277 -0.57 -3.63 -13.68
CA ILE A 277 -0.56 -3.53 -12.23
C ILE A 277 -1.74 -2.65 -11.79
N THR A 278 -2.60 -3.21 -10.95
CA THR A 278 -3.63 -2.45 -10.24
C THR A 278 -2.99 -1.78 -9.04
N GLN A 279 -3.00 -0.45 -9.01
CA GLN A 279 -2.47 0.33 -7.90
C GLN A 279 -3.59 0.68 -6.93
N THR A 280 -3.50 0.20 -5.70
CA THR A 280 -4.38 0.63 -4.61
C THR A 280 -3.60 1.59 -3.74
N LEU A 281 -3.91 2.88 -3.84
CA LEU A 281 -3.33 3.89 -2.96
C LEU A 281 -4.11 3.87 -1.65
N THR A 282 -3.48 3.45 -0.55
CA THR A 282 -4.04 3.64 0.79
C THR A 282 -3.89 5.11 1.18
N SER A 283 -4.77 5.93 0.60
CA SER A 283 -5.06 7.34 0.86
C SER A 283 -4.07 8.08 1.76
N ILE A 284 -2.88 8.33 1.24
CA ILE A 284 -2.08 9.50 1.62
C ILE A 284 -2.26 10.48 0.46
N LEU A 285 -2.85 11.64 0.74
CA LEU A 285 -2.91 12.75 -0.20
C LEU A 285 -1.47 13.27 -0.39
N LYS A 286 -0.73 12.70 -1.35
CA LYS A 286 0.63 13.14 -1.72
C LYS A 286 0.54 14.36 -2.64
N THR A 287 0.30 15.49 -2.03
CA THR A 287 0.53 16.81 -2.63
C THR A 287 1.76 17.43 -1.98
N GLY A 288 2.32 18.50 -2.54
CA GLY A 288 3.29 19.33 -1.81
C GLY A 288 2.66 20.03 -0.58
N GLU A 289 3.02 21.28 -0.29
CA GLU A 289 2.29 22.08 0.69
C GLU A 289 0.83 22.27 0.24
N ILE A 290 -0.12 21.63 0.93
CA ILE A 290 -1.52 22.07 0.93
C ILE A 290 -1.63 23.17 1.97
N HIS A 291 -1.75 24.42 1.49
CA HIS A 291 -2.39 25.46 2.26
C HIS A 291 -3.90 25.38 1.99
N ALA A 292 -4.61 24.62 2.81
CA ALA A 292 -6.06 24.63 2.85
C ALA A 292 -6.50 25.23 4.18
N GLU A 293 -6.95 26.48 4.14
CA GLU A 293 -7.50 27.16 5.32
C GLU A 293 -8.87 26.58 5.72
N ASN A 294 -9.58 25.94 4.78
CA ASN A 294 -10.82 25.23 5.05
C ASN A 294 -11.10 24.20 3.93
N ILE A 295 -11.16 22.90 4.28
CA ILE A 295 -11.68 21.85 3.38
C ILE A 295 -13.05 21.48 3.93
N GLN A 296 -14.10 21.96 3.28
CA GLN A 296 -15.46 21.49 3.51
C GLN A 296 -15.94 20.80 2.24
N ASP A 297 -16.64 19.69 2.41
CA ASP A 297 -17.33 19.00 1.34
C ASP A 297 -18.45 19.91 0.84
N GLN A 298 -18.16 20.74 -0.15
CA GLN A 298 -19.16 21.62 -0.75
C GLN A 298 -19.92 20.82 -1.80
N THR A 299 -20.96 20.12 -1.38
CA THR A 299 -22.00 19.65 -2.29
C THR A 299 -22.72 20.86 -2.88
N PHE A 300 -22.25 21.31 -4.04
CA PHE A 300 -22.85 22.43 -4.76
C PHE A 300 -24.25 22.05 -5.28
N THR A 301 -25.29 22.74 -4.81
CA THR A 301 -26.63 22.72 -5.42
C THR A 301 -27.09 24.15 -5.65
N GLY A 302 -27.44 24.48 -6.90
CA GLY A 302 -27.99 25.78 -7.26
C GLY A 302 -27.76 26.18 -8.71
N PHE A 303 -28.23 27.38 -9.03
CA PHE A 303 -28.20 28.00 -10.36
C PHE A 303 -26.78 28.44 -10.74
N LEU A 304 -26.40 28.20 -11.99
CA LEU A 304 -25.17 28.72 -12.59
C LEU A 304 -25.48 29.84 -13.59
N GLU A 305 -26.25 29.54 -14.65
CA GLU A 305 -26.54 30.52 -15.69
C GLU A 305 -27.78 30.16 -16.54
N PHE A 306 -28.39 31.19 -17.15
CA PHE A 306 -29.32 31.02 -18.27
C PHE A 306 -28.56 31.21 -19.59
N THR A 307 -28.87 30.40 -20.59
CA THR A 307 -28.31 30.50 -21.94
C THR A 307 -29.36 30.99 -22.94
N GLY A 308 -28.95 31.37 -24.15
CA GLY A 308 -29.84 31.93 -25.18
C GLY A 308 -30.21 33.41 -25.01
N ILE A 309 -31.07 33.91 -25.89
CA ILE A 309 -31.58 35.29 -25.91
C ILE A 309 -33.10 35.30 -25.71
N GLY A 310 -33.66 36.44 -25.29
CA GLY A 310 -35.09 36.61 -25.04
C GLY A 310 -35.47 36.63 -23.56
N SER A 311 -36.78 36.64 -23.29
CA SER A 311 -37.34 36.58 -21.93
C SER A 311 -36.95 35.28 -21.24
N ILE A 312 -36.67 35.32 -19.94
CA ILE A 312 -36.33 34.13 -19.16
C ILE A 312 -37.58 33.28 -18.92
N TYR A 313 -38.70 33.94 -18.65
CA TYR A 313 -39.99 33.31 -18.43
C TYR A 313 -41.13 34.18 -18.99
N THR A 314 -42.30 33.55 -19.13
CA THR A 314 -43.58 34.20 -19.41
C THR A 314 -44.67 33.60 -18.53
N VAL A 315 -45.74 34.36 -18.31
CA VAL A 315 -46.91 33.91 -17.54
C VAL A 315 -48.17 34.14 -18.36
N ALA A 316 -48.99 33.10 -18.51
CA ALA A 316 -50.29 33.17 -19.17
C ALA A 316 -51.38 32.62 -18.22
N GLY A 317 -52.24 33.50 -17.70
CA GLY A 317 -53.12 33.17 -16.58
C GLY A 317 -52.28 32.79 -15.36
N THR A 318 -52.47 31.59 -14.83
CA THR A 318 -51.68 31.04 -13.71
C THR A 318 -50.61 30.03 -14.16
N THR A 319 -50.32 29.95 -15.46
CA THR A 319 -49.29 29.04 -16.01
C THR A 319 -47.97 29.79 -16.14
N PHE A 320 -46.94 29.32 -15.44
CA PHE A 320 -45.57 29.77 -15.61
C PHE A 320 -44.89 28.97 -16.72
N THR A 321 -44.23 29.66 -17.65
CA THR A 321 -43.41 29.03 -18.69
C THR A 321 -41.97 29.51 -18.54
N LEU A 322 -41.05 28.57 -18.31
CA LEU A 322 -39.61 28.80 -18.37
C LEU A 322 -39.17 28.81 -19.83
N ASP A 323 -38.97 29.98 -20.42
CA ASP A 323 -38.70 30.14 -21.84
C ASP A 323 -37.24 29.86 -22.21
N ARG A 324 -36.31 30.10 -21.27
CA ARG A 324 -34.87 29.98 -21.53
C ARG A 324 -34.22 28.71 -20.97
N PRO A 325 -33.33 28.07 -21.76
CA PRO A 325 -32.47 27.02 -21.24
C PRO A 325 -31.44 27.58 -20.25
N GLY A 326 -30.82 26.71 -19.48
CA GLY A 326 -29.80 27.09 -18.51
C GLY A 326 -29.08 25.90 -17.90
N THR A 327 -28.15 26.19 -16.99
CA THR A 327 -27.39 25.17 -16.27
C THR A 327 -27.23 25.53 -14.79
N GLY A 328 -26.97 24.51 -13.98
CA GLY A 328 -26.67 24.62 -12.57
C GLY A 328 -26.06 23.32 -12.05
N TYR A 329 -26.01 23.17 -10.74
CA TYR A 329 -25.51 21.97 -10.07
C TYR A 329 -26.54 21.40 -9.11
N ILE A 330 -26.57 20.08 -8.96
CA ILE A 330 -27.29 19.38 -7.90
C ILE A 330 -26.33 18.36 -7.32
N LYS A 331 -25.98 18.48 -6.03
CA LYS A 331 -25.04 17.60 -5.33
C LYS A 331 -23.72 17.45 -6.09
N GLY A 332 -23.20 18.57 -6.61
CA GLY A 332 -21.96 18.62 -7.40
C GLY A 332 -22.08 18.13 -8.85
N LYS A 333 -23.22 17.57 -9.27
CA LYS A 333 -23.46 17.16 -10.66
C LYS A 333 -24.02 18.32 -11.48
N LYS A 334 -23.40 18.64 -12.62
CA LYS A 334 -23.92 19.64 -13.55
C LYS A 334 -25.24 19.16 -14.16
N VAL A 335 -26.27 19.99 -14.07
CA VAL A 335 -27.60 19.78 -14.67
C VAL A 335 -27.82 20.86 -15.71
N SER A 336 -28.41 20.47 -16.84
CA SER A 336 -28.83 21.39 -17.91
C SER A 336 -30.31 21.19 -18.18
N TRP A 337 -31.04 22.28 -18.42
CA TRP A 337 -32.45 22.23 -18.78
C TRP A 337 -32.72 22.93 -20.10
N LEU A 338 -33.78 22.50 -20.77
CA LEU A 338 -34.30 23.15 -21.97
C LEU A 338 -35.27 24.28 -21.59
N GLY A 339 -35.43 25.25 -22.48
CA GLY A 339 -36.51 26.24 -22.39
C GLY A 339 -37.86 25.67 -22.85
N ALA A 340 -38.89 26.52 -22.85
CA ALA A 340 -40.28 26.21 -23.17
C ALA A 340 -40.93 25.12 -22.29
N GLN A 341 -40.48 24.98 -21.04
CA GLN A 341 -41.13 24.12 -20.05
C GLN A 341 -42.20 24.90 -19.30
N ASN A 342 -43.33 24.28 -18.95
CA ASN A 342 -44.40 24.97 -18.23
C ASN A 342 -44.94 24.15 -17.06
N THR A 343 -45.48 24.85 -16.08
CA THR A 343 -46.01 24.27 -14.84
C THR A 343 -47.43 23.71 -14.98
N GLY A 344 -48.08 23.92 -16.12
CA GLY A 344 -49.54 23.93 -16.19
C GLY A 344 -50.17 25.05 -15.34
N ALA A 345 -51.50 25.08 -15.28
CA ALA A 345 -52.23 26.07 -14.50
C ALA A 345 -52.06 25.79 -12.99
N LEU A 346 -51.45 26.74 -12.28
CA LEU A 346 -51.30 26.69 -10.84
C LEU A 346 -52.59 27.18 -10.14
N ALA A 347 -52.85 26.65 -8.94
CA ALA A 347 -54.05 27.01 -8.19
C ALA A 347 -53.89 28.40 -7.56
N ALA A 348 -55.01 29.10 -7.40
CA ALA A 348 -55.07 30.35 -6.66
C ALA A 348 -54.86 30.13 -5.16
N GLU A 349 -54.46 31.20 -4.48
CA GLU A 349 -54.22 31.27 -3.02
C GLU A 349 -53.02 30.47 -2.52
N ASP A 350 -51.98 30.30 -3.33
CA ASP A 350 -50.79 29.54 -2.96
C ASP A 350 -49.49 30.17 -3.49
N THR A 351 -48.37 29.79 -2.87
CA THR A 351 -47.01 30.17 -3.26
C THR A 351 -46.27 28.94 -3.77
N TYR A 352 -45.68 29.05 -4.95
CA TYR A 352 -44.99 27.97 -5.64
C TYR A 352 -43.50 28.25 -5.79
N PHE A 353 -42.66 27.31 -5.39
CA PHE A 353 -41.25 27.26 -5.75
C PHE A 353 -41.12 26.56 -7.09
N ILE A 354 -40.54 27.26 -8.06
CA ILE A 354 -40.31 26.77 -9.42
C ILE A 354 -38.84 26.39 -9.53
N SER A 355 -38.58 25.12 -9.82
CA SER A 355 -37.26 24.52 -9.71
C SER A 355 -36.95 23.59 -10.89
N ILE A 356 -35.69 23.17 -10.99
CA ILE A 356 -35.23 22.17 -11.96
C ILE A 356 -34.71 20.95 -11.20
N ASP A 357 -35.22 19.76 -11.53
CA ASP A 357 -34.75 18.50 -10.97
C ASP A 357 -33.45 17.98 -11.63
N ASP A 358 -32.96 16.83 -11.16
CA ASP A 358 -31.72 16.21 -11.65
C ASP A 358 -31.76 15.66 -13.09
N THR A 359 -32.95 15.69 -13.71
CA THR A 359 -33.18 15.36 -15.12
C THR A 359 -33.26 16.59 -16.02
N GLY A 360 -33.26 17.80 -15.43
CA GLY A 360 -33.43 19.05 -16.18
C GLY A 360 -34.89 19.43 -16.45
N THR A 361 -35.84 18.84 -15.69
CA THR A 361 -37.27 19.08 -15.85
C THR A 361 -37.78 20.12 -14.84
N LEU A 362 -38.71 20.99 -15.29
CA LEU A 362 -39.36 22.00 -14.46
C LEU A 362 -40.30 21.34 -13.44
N GLN A 363 -40.08 21.63 -12.17
CA GLN A 363 -40.88 21.17 -11.04
C GLN A 363 -41.57 22.33 -10.32
N THR A 364 -42.59 22.00 -9.53
CA THR A 364 -43.28 22.95 -8.66
C THR A 364 -43.52 22.35 -7.28
N ALA A 365 -43.23 23.11 -6.23
CA ALA A 365 -43.53 22.74 -4.85
C ALA A 365 -44.23 23.89 -4.13
N THR A 366 -45.16 23.59 -3.22
CA THR A 366 -45.88 24.60 -2.39
C THR A 366 -45.28 24.76 -1.00
N SER A 367 -44.17 24.07 -0.72
CA SER A 367 -43.48 24.13 0.57
C SER A 367 -41.98 24.23 0.37
N ARG A 368 -41.36 25.12 1.15
CA ARG A 368 -39.91 25.24 1.24
C ARG A 368 -39.36 24.17 2.18
N SER A 369 -38.35 23.42 1.73
CA SER A 369 -37.64 22.44 2.56
C SER A 369 -36.15 22.37 2.23
N ASN A 370 -35.34 21.87 3.16
CA ASN A 370 -33.92 21.57 2.87
C ASN A 370 -33.78 20.58 1.71
N GLY A 371 -34.70 19.62 1.57
CA GLY A 371 -34.72 18.69 0.45
C GLY A 371 -34.84 19.42 -0.89
N LEU A 372 -35.74 20.39 -0.99
CA LEU A 372 -35.94 21.17 -2.22
C LEU A 372 -34.63 21.86 -2.69
N TYR A 373 -33.90 22.52 -1.79
CA TYR A 373 -32.66 23.22 -2.15
C TYR A 373 -31.43 22.30 -2.24
N ALA A 374 -31.50 21.09 -1.68
CA ALA A 374 -30.43 20.10 -1.79
C ALA A 374 -30.56 19.25 -3.08
N ASP A 375 -31.79 18.96 -3.48
CA ASP A 375 -32.14 18.02 -4.55
C ASP A 375 -32.58 18.70 -5.86
N GLU A 376 -32.87 20.00 -5.84
CA GLU A 376 -33.35 20.75 -7.00
C GLU A 376 -32.69 22.14 -7.10
N ILE A 377 -32.68 22.70 -8.31
CA ILE A 377 -32.22 24.07 -8.56
C ILE A 377 -33.43 24.99 -8.50
N VAL A 378 -33.63 25.67 -7.37
CA VAL A 378 -34.72 26.65 -7.22
C VAL A 378 -34.40 27.91 -8.02
N LEU A 379 -35.29 28.25 -8.96
CA LEU A 379 -35.13 29.37 -9.89
C LEU A 379 -36.02 30.57 -9.53
N PHE A 380 -37.28 30.30 -9.18
CA PHE A 380 -38.29 31.32 -8.92
C PHE A 380 -39.20 30.94 -7.76
N GLU A 381 -39.83 31.96 -7.17
CA GLU A 381 -40.97 31.85 -6.29
C GLU A 381 -42.15 32.58 -6.96
N MET A 382 -43.34 31.97 -6.97
CA MET A 382 -44.50 32.48 -7.66
C MET A 382 -45.73 32.48 -6.74
N LEU A 383 -46.30 33.66 -6.48
CA LEU A 383 -47.55 33.81 -5.76
C LEU A 383 -48.71 33.90 -6.76
N VAL A 384 -49.76 33.11 -6.53
CA VAL A 384 -51.03 33.20 -7.26
C VAL A 384 -52.11 33.67 -6.28
N ASP A 385 -52.65 34.88 -6.48
CA ASP A 385 -53.64 35.44 -5.56
C ASP A 385 -55.06 34.89 -5.76
N VAL A 386 -56.00 35.32 -4.90
CA VAL A 386 -57.42 34.93 -4.93
C VAL A 386 -58.13 35.24 -6.26
N SER A 387 -57.61 36.19 -7.04
CA SER A 387 -58.13 36.63 -8.33
C SER A 387 -57.35 36.05 -9.50
N SER A 388 -56.44 35.10 -9.25
CA SER A 388 -55.52 34.53 -10.23
C SER A 388 -54.53 35.54 -10.84
N ASN A 389 -54.26 36.65 -10.15
CA ASN A 389 -53.11 37.48 -10.48
C ASN A 389 -51.84 36.77 -10.02
N VAL A 390 -50.75 36.96 -10.77
CA VAL A 390 -49.48 36.30 -10.53
C VAL A 390 -48.40 37.32 -10.21
N ILE A 391 -47.61 37.03 -9.19
CA ILE A 391 -46.36 37.72 -8.89
C ILE A 391 -45.25 36.67 -8.97
N VAL A 392 -44.22 36.92 -9.78
CA VAL A 392 -43.05 36.05 -9.90
C VAL A 392 -41.84 36.77 -9.36
N VAL A 393 -41.13 36.10 -8.47
CA VAL A 393 -39.88 36.54 -7.87
C VAL A 393 -38.76 35.62 -8.32
N ARG A 394 -37.62 36.21 -8.70
CA ARG A 394 -36.45 35.45 -9.12
C ARG A 394 -35.56 35.17 -7.90
N ASP A 395 -35.34 33.88 -7.61
CA ASP A 395 -34.48 33.42 -6.50
C ASP A 395 -33.04 33.20 -7.01
N ASN A 396 -32.87 32.36 -8.04
CA ASN A 396 -31.56 31.90 -8.55
C ASN A 396 -30.56 31.54 -7.44
N HIS A 397 -30.93 30.65 -6.55
CA HIS A 397 -30.02 30.24 -5.47
C HIS A 397 -28.62 29.88 -6.04
N PRO A 398 -27.55 30.65 -5.76
CA PRO A 398 -26.29 30.45 -6.46
C PRO A 398 -25.70 29.10 -6.06
N TYR A 399 -25.17 28.34 -7.03
CA TYR A 399 -24.60 27.02 -6.75
C TYR A 399 -23.50 27.02 -5.68
N SER A 400 -22.82 28.15 -5.50
CA SER A 400 -21.74 28.35 -4.52
C SER A 400 -22.22 28.76 -3.13
N PHE A 401 -23.52 28.95 -2.92
CA PHE A 401 -24.07 29.39 -1.64
C PHE A 401 -24.55 28.16 -0.83
N PRO A 402 -24.14 28.01 0.45
CA PRO A 402 -24.55 26.86 1.25
C PRO A 402 -26.08 26.82 1.44
N VAL A 403 -26.69 25.67 1.15
CA VAL A 403 -28.14 25.45 1.24
C VAL A 403 -28.71 25.83 2.62
N GLU A 404 -28.01 25.46 3.70
CA GLU A 404 -28.46 25.78 5.07
C GLU A 404 -28.45 27.28 5.35
N SER A 405 -27.45 28.01 4.83
CA SER A 405 -27.36 29.47 4.96
C SER A 405 -28.43 30.18 4.13
N SER A 406 -28.75 29.62 2.95
CA SER A 406 -29.85 30.11 2.11
C SER A 406 -31.19 29.97 2.79
N ASN A 407 -31.53 28.77 3.27
CA ASN A 407 -32.80 28.54 3.94
C ASN A 407 -32.93 29.41 5.19
N TRP A 408 -31.86 29.56 5.97
CA TRP A 408 -31.86 30.51 7.08
C TRP A 408 -32.12 31.95 6.64
N ALA A 409 -31.46 32.43 5.58
CA ALA A 409 -31.67 33.80 5.08
C ALA A 409 -33.12 34.00 4.61
N HIS A 410 -33.66 33.03 3.89
CA HIS A 410 -35.04 32.96 3.42
C HIS A 410 -36.08 32.87 4.56
N ASP A 411 -35.76 32.22 5.69
CA ASP A 411 -36.61 32.11 6.88
C ASP A 411 -36.55 33.37 7.78
N VAL A 412 -35.37 33.96 7.93
CA VAL A 412 -35.09 34.98 8.96
C VAL A 412 -35.06 36.40 8.41
N VAL A 413 -34.58 36.58 7.18
CA VAL A 413 -34.45 37.89 6.52
C VAL A 413 -35.61 38.12 5.54
N GLY A 414 -36.20 37.04 5.02
CA GLY A 414 -37.18 37.06 3.93
C GLY A 414 -36.54 36.82 2.56
N THR A 415 -37.34 36.64 1.51
CA THR A 415 -36.85 36.41 0.13
C THR A 415 -36.03 37.62 -0.34
N VAL A 416 -34.69 37.47 -0.42
CA VAL A 416 -33.81 38.53 -0.96
C VAL A 416 -33.89 38.48 -2.48
N ILE A 417 -34.76 39.31 -3.05
CA ILE A 417 -34.86 39.48 -4.51
C ILE A 417 -33.56 40.13 -5.01
N ALA A 418 -32.98 39.58 -6.09
CA ALA A 418 -31.82 40.15 -6.73
C ALA A 418 -32.11 41.59 -7.22
N ASN A 419 -31.78 42.58 -6.40
CA ASN A 419 -31.93 43.97 -6.75
C ASN A 419 -30.86 44.37 -7.79
N LYS A 420 -31.29 44.92 -8.92
CA LYS A 420 -30.37 45.50 -9.89
C LYS A 420 -29.99 46.91 -9.42
N ASN A 421 -28.78 47.06 -8.88
CA ASN A 421 -28.17 48.32 -8.42
C ASN A 421 -28.42 48.76 -6.95
N ASN A 422 -28.64 47.84 -6.01
CA ASN A 422 -28.83 48.16 -4.56
C ASN A 422 -30.06 49.05 -4.25
N GLY A 423 -31.15 48.97 -5.02
CA GLY A 423 -32.47 49.52 -4.67
C GLY A 423 -33.17 48.76 -3.53
N ALA A 424 -34.50 48.87 -3.47
CA ALA A 424 -35.30 48.39 -2.35
C ALA A 424 -35.30 46.86 -2.18
N ASN A 425 -35.46 46.43 -0.92
CA ASN A 425 -35.71 45.03 -0.59
C ASN A 425 -37.22 44.79 -0.63
N ILE A 426 -37.63 43.78 -1.38
CA ILE A 426 -39.01 43.29 -1.30
C ILE A 426 -39.08 42.27 -0.17
N THR A 427 -39.84 42.57 0.87
CA THR A 427 -39.97 41.73 2.08
C THR A 427 -41.41 41.24 2.26
N LEU A 428 -41.58 40.15 3.01
CA LEU A 428 -42.89 39.69 3.43
C LEU A 428 -43.34 40.48 4.67
N ASN A 429 -44.37 41.32 4.51
CA ASN A 429 -45.06 41.96 5.62
C ASN A 429 -46.15 41.01 6.15
N GLY A 430 -45.76 40.18 7.13
CA GLY A 430 -46.63 39.17 7.73
C GLY A 430 -46.79 37.93 6.83
N THR A 431 -47.96 37.29 6.87
CA THR A 431 -48.20 36.02 6.16
C THR A 431 -48.70 36.16 4.72
N LYS A 432 -49.07 37.36 4.26
CA LYS A 432 -49.78 37.52 2.97
C LYS A 432 -49.52 38.82 2.19
N ALA A 433 -48.62 39.70 2.62
CA ALA A 433 -48.34 40.94 1.90
C ALA A 433 -46.86 41.04 1.51
N ILE A 434 -46.62 41.45 0.27
CA ILE A 434 -45.30 41.80 -0.25
C ILE A 434 -45.14 43.32 -0.06
N GLU A 435 -44.09 43.75 0.63
CA GLU A 435 -43.75 45.16 0.87
C GLU A 435 -42.44 45.51 0.19
N ILE A 436 -42.41 46.61 -0.55
CA ILE A 436 -41.18 47.20 -1.08
C ILE A 436 -40.65 48.16 -0.01
N ASP A 437 -39.61 47.75 0.69
CA ASP A 437 -38.99 48.57 1.74
C ASP A 437 -37.91 49.45 1.12
N THR A 438 -38.20 50.77 1.06
CA THR A 438 -37.47 51.87 0.38
C THR A 438 -37.90 52.17 -1.07
N ALA A 439 -37.33 53.22 -1.68
CA ALA A 439 -37.68 53.67 -3.03
C ALA A 439 -37.01 52.79 -4.10
N ASP A 440 -37.76 52.38 -5.12
CA ASP A 440 -37.28 51.44 -6.14
C ASP A 440 -37.80 51.72 -7.57
N GLU A 441 -37.19 51.08 -8.56
CA GLU A 441 -37.64 51.07 -9.96
C GLU A 441 -38.47 49.80 -10.25
N LEU A 442 -39.81 49.88 -10.16
CA LEU A 442 -40.73 48.73 -10.32
C LEU A 442 -40.48 47.85 -11.58
N GLU A 443 -39.97 48.44 -12.66
CA GLU A 443 -39.67 47.76 -13.93
C GLU A 443 -38.60 46.64 -13.80
N ASP A 444 -37.70 46.69 -12.82
CA ASP A 444 -36.66 45.67 -12.64
C ASP A 444 -37.14 44.41 -11.88
N HIS A 445 -38.28 44.52 -11.18
CA HIS A 445 -39.00 43.42 -10.54
C HIS A 445 -40.10 42.81 -11.41
N GLY A 446 -40.28 43.31 -12.65
CA GLY A 446 -41.34 42.88 -13.55
C GLY A 446 -42.75 43.29 -13.12
N LEU A 447 -42.87 44.37 -12.33
CA LEU A 447 -44.12 44.97 -11.82
C LEU A 447 -44.53 46.24 -12.57
#